data_AF-A0A3N5WZ70-F1
#
_entry.id   AF-A0A3N5WZ70-F1
#
_cell.length_a   1.000
_cell.length_b   1.000
_cell.length_c   1.000
_cell.angle_alpha   90.00
_cell.angle_beta   90.00
_cell.angle_gamma   90.00
#
_symmetry.space_group_name_H-M   'P 1'
#
loop_
_entity.id
_entity.type
_entity.pdbx_description
1 polymer ?
#
loop_
_entity_poly.entity_id
_entity_poly.type
_entity_poly.pdbx_seq_one_letter_code
_entity_poly.pdbx_strand_id
1 'polypeptide(L)'
;ENPELILRRQLDRIKDRAMAEMKAEHLEYEQRMAELEKLEYPKPLGDFIQGTFNAFADRHPWVGEEDIRPKSIAREMFENFRSFAEYILEYELQRSEGLLLRHLNSVFKVLSQTVPDGVKTDMVLEMELYLHTLLRQVDSSLVEEWQRMQDPNYRPVEAAAKEGMDLQPPGAEEADITRDTRSFTAAIRTCIFGFLRAWSTGETEAAVAALDSSNKGDGEPWKPEQLKETLEAYKVEHEYLRLDPEARNLRHTYVRSSEATWCVQQMLVDPEMYNDWVAEFEVDLAASRESGEPVIRLRKLGSLV
;
A
#
# COMPACT_ATOMS: atom_id res chain seq x y z
N GLU A 1 -0.16 -16.52 12.95
CA GLU A 1 -0.37 -15.64 14.13
C GLU A 1 -1.76 -14.98 14.10
N ASN A 2 -2.34 -14.70 15.27
CA ASN A 2 -3.56 -13.90 15.41
C ASN A 2 -3.31 -12.65 16.27
N PRO A 3 -3.10 -11.46 15.66
CA PRO A 3 -2.74 -10.25 16.40
C PRO A 3 -3.97 -9.63 17.10
N GLU A 4 -4.38 -10.21 18.22
CA GLU A 4 -5.63 -9.87 18.93
C GLU A 4 -5.78 -8.39 19.24
N LEU A 5 -4.70 -7.70 19.61
CA LEU A 5 -4.75 -6.29 19.93
C LEU A 5 -5.12 -5.42 18.71
N ILE A 6 -4.62 -5.76 17.52
CA ILE A 6 -4.96 -5.05 16.28
C ILE A 6 -6.43 -5.32 15.92
N LEU A 7 -6.87 -6.57 16.03
CA LEU A 7 -8.26 -6.96 15.76
C LEU A 7 -9.24 -6.29 16.71
N ARG A 8 -8.87 -6.14 17.99
CA ARG A 8 -9.66 -5.40 18.97
C ARG A 8 -9.80 -3.94 18.57
N ARG A 9 -8.73 -3.28 18.14
CA ARG A 9 -8.80 -1.88 17.67
C ARG A 9 -9.66 -1.73 16.40
N GLN A 10 -9.59 -2.68 15.47
CA GLN A 10 -10.51 -2.72 14.34
C GLN A 10 -11.98 -2.83 14.78
N LEU A 11 -12.25 -3.72 15.74
CA LEU A 11 -13.59 -3.91 16.29
C LEU A 11 -14.09 -2.68 17.05
N ASP A 12 -13.27 -2.08 17.91
CA ASP A 12 -13.62 -0.88 18.68
C ASP A 12 -14.09 0.24 17.73
N ARG A 13 -13.36 0.48 16.64
CA ARG A 13 -13.74 1.48 15.63
C ARG A 13 -15.05 1.16 14.90
N ILE A 14 -15.30 -0.11 14.58
CA ILE A 14 -16.57 -0.53 13.97
C ILE A 14 -17.72 -0.28 14.94
N LYS A 15 -17.51 -0.60 16.24
CA LYS A 15 -18.48 -0.34 17.30
C LYS A 15 -18.72 1.16 17.48
N ASP A 16 -17.69 1.99 17.42
CA ASP A 16 -17.81 3.45 17.53
C ASP A 16 -18.64 4.03 16.38
N ARG A 17 -18.38 3.59 15.13
CA ARG A 17 -19.17 4.00 13.96
C ARG A 17 -20.63 3.56 14.08
N ALA A 18 -20.87 2.29 14.38
CA ALA A 18 -22.22 1.75 14.55
C ALA A 18 -22.96 2.46 15.70
N MET A 19 -22.26 2.77 16.79
CA MET A 19 -22.82 3.52 17.91
C MET A 19 -23.24 4.94 17.50
N ALA A 20 -22.45 5.63 16.66
CA ALA A 20 -22.78 6.94 16.14
C ALA A 20 -23.99 6.91 15.21
N GLU A 21 -24.05 5.94 14.28
CA GLU A 21 -25.19 5.71 13.38
C GLU A 21 -26.48 5.43 14.17
N MET A 22 -26.44 4.48 15.11
CA MET A 22 -27.60 4.13 15.92
C MET A 22 -28.06 5.28 16.84
N LYS A 23 -27.15 6.17 17.26
CA LYS A 23 -27.51 7.41 17.98
C LYS A 23 -28.24 8.39 17.05
N ALA A 24 -27.80 8.53 15.80
CA ALA A 24 -28.47 9.38 14.81
C ALA A 24 -29.87 8.84 14.47
N GLU A 25 -30.05 7.52 14.48
CA GLU A 25 -31.33 6.84 14.30
C GLU A 25 -32.22 6.80 15.55
N HIS A 26 -31.74 7.36 16.68
CA HIS A 26 -32.48 7.42 17.96
C HIS A 26 -32.86 6.05 18.54
N LEU A 27 -32.03 5.01 18.35
CA LEU A 27 -32.27 3.70 18.96
C LEU A 27 -32.16 3.74 20.49
N GLU A 28 -32.95 2.90 21.16
CA GLU A 28 -32.90 2.75 22.61
C GLU A 28 -31.56 2.19 23.09
N TYR A 29 -31.16 2.53 24.32
CA TYR A 29 -29.85 2.11 24.86
C TYR A 29 -29.67 0.59 24.86
N GLU A 30 -30.66 -0.16 25.34
CA GLU A 30 -30.59 -1.62 25.42
C GLU A 30 -30.47 -2.25 24.03
N GLN A 31 -31.21 -1.72 23.05
CA GLN A 31 -31.14 -2.18 21.65
C GLN A 31 -29.74 -1.92 21.07
N ARG A 32 -29.17 -0.74 21.32
CA ARG A 32 -27.82 -0.41 20.87
C ARG A 32 -26.77 -1.36 21.46
N MET A 33 -26.85 -1.64 22.76
CA MET A 33 -25.91 -2.58 23.40
C MET A 33 -26.02 -3.99 22.82
N ALA A 34 -27.25 -4.47 22.58
CA ALA A 34 -27.49 -5.78 21.98
C ALA A 34 -26.96 -5.88 20.53
N GLU A 35 -27.06 -4.81 19.73
CA GLU A 35 -26.48 -4.79 18.38
C GLU A 35 -24.93 -4.72 18.42
N LEU A 36 -24.36 -3.92 19.33
CA LEU A 36 -22.90 -3.83 19.48
C LEU A 36 -22.24 -5.15 19.92
N GLU A 37 -22.93 -5.99 20.67
CA GLU A 37 -22.44 -7.32 21.07
C GLU A 37 -22.31 -8.30 19.90
N LYS A 38 -23.13 -8.14 18.86
CA LYS A 38 -23.10 -8.99 17.66
C LYS A 38 -21.96 -8.63 16.70
N LEU A 39 -21.34 -7.47 16.87
CA LEU A 39 -20.29 -6.99 15.98
C LEU A 39 -18.98 -7.75 16.24
N GLU A 40 -18.35 -8.18 15.15
CA GLU A 40 -17.03 -8.80 15.13
C GLU A 40 -16.07 -8.01 14.23
N TYR A 41 -14.78 -8.27 14.37
CA TYR A 41 -13.78 -7.72 13.46
C TYR A 41 -14.00 -8.27 12.03
N PRO A 42 -13.60 -7.54 10.98
CA PRO A 42 -13.88 -7.95 9.61
C PRO A 42 -13.13 -9.23 9.23
N LYS A 43 -13.87 -10.17 8.64
CA LYS A 43 -13.36 -11.45 8.09
C LYS A 43 -13.71 -11.55 6.60
N PRO A 44 -13.05 -10.77 5.72
CA PRO A 44 -13.39 -10.74 4.30
C PRO A 44 -13.24 -12.14 3.69
N LEU A 45 -14.25 -12.58 2.94
CA LEU A 45 -14.34 -13.94 2.37
C LEU A 45 -14.30 -15.06 3.42
N GLY A 46 -14.70 -14.81 4.66
CA GLY A 46 -14.66 -15.77 5.77
C GLY A 46 -15.28 -17.12 5.44
N ASP A 47 -16.51 -17.14 4.93
CA ASP A 47 -17.22 -18.39 4.58
C ASP A 47 -16.51 -19.17 3.48
N PHE A 48 -16.01 -18.48 2.46
CA PHE A 48 -15.26 -19.10 1.36
C PHE A 48 -13.94 -19.71 1.85
N ILE A 49 -13.21 -18.96 2.68
CA ILE A 49 -11.94 -19.38 3.27
C ILE A 49 -12.15 -20.60 4.17
N GLN A 50 -13.15 -20.55 5.06
CA GLN A 50 -13.47 -21.67 5.95
C GLN A 50 -13.95 -22.89 5.17
N GLY A 51 -14.83 -22.72 4.19
CA GLY A 51 -15.31 -23.81 3.35
C GLY A 51 -14.18 -24.51 2.59
N THR A 52 -13.23 -23.73 2.05
CA THR A 52 -12.07 -24.27 1.33
C THR A 52 -11.12 -25.01 2.29
N PHE A 53 -10.87 -24.46 3.48
CA PHE A 53 -10.04 -25.09 4.50
C PHE A 53 -10.65 -26.38 5.01
N ASN A 54 -11.94 -26.41 5.32
CA ASN A 54 -12.63 -27.62 5.78
C ASN A 54 -12.56 -28.73 4.71
N ALA A 55 -12.81 -28.39 3.44
CA ALA A 55 -12.70 -29.35 2.34
C ALA A 55 -11.26 -29.88 2.15
N PHE A 56 -10.26 -29.07 2.46
CA PHE A 56 -8.86 -29.50 2.51
C PHE A 56 -8.61 -30.42 3.72
N ALA A 57 -9.00 -30.02 4.93
CA ALA A 57 -8.81 -30.78 6.16
C ALA A 57 -9.45 -32.17 6.09
N ASP A 58 -10.64 -32.29 5.49
CA ASP A 58 -11.34 -33.56 5.27
C ASP A 58 -10.51 -34.60 4.48
N ARG A 59 -9.60 -34.13 3.63
CA ARG A 59 -8.73 -34.97 2.80
C ARG A 59 -7.33 -35.20 3.39
N HIS A 60 -6.97 -34.46 4.43
CA HIS A 60 -5.62 -34.43 4.98
C HIS A 60 -5.67 -34.60 6.51
N PRO A 61 -5.74 -35.84 7.02
CA PRO A 61 -5.98 -36.14 8.44
C PRO A 61 -4.93 -35.58 9.43
N TRP A 62 -3.75 -35.18 8.95
CA TRP A 62 -2.70 -34.59 9.77
C TRP A 62 -2.93 -33.12 10.15
N VAL A 63 -3.92 -32.45 9.54
CA VAL A 63 -4.30 -31.09 9.91
C VAL A 63 -4.80 -31.04 11.37
N GLY A 64 -5.37 -32.16 11.85
CA GLY A 64 -5.76 -32.30 13.25
C GLY A 64 -6.87 -31.34 13.65
N GLU A 65 -6.70 -30.68 14.80
CA GLU A 65 -7.66 -29.73 15.38
C GLU A 65 -7.27 -28.26 15.11
N GLU A 66 -6.30 -27.99 14.21
CA GLU A 66 -5.96 -26.62 13.87
C GLU A 66 -7.10 -25.94 13.11
N ASP A 67 -7.48 -24.75 13.58
CA ASP A 67 -8.47 -23.91 12.92
C ASP A 67 -7.84 -22.61 12.42
N ILE A 68 -8.35 -22.13 11.30
CA ILE A 68 -7.90 -20.91 10.69
C ILE A 68 -8.64 -19.72 11.27
N ARG A 69 -7.97 -18.57 11.31
CA ARG A 69 -8.53 -17.33 11.86
C ARG A 69 -8.44 -16.25 10.79
N PRO A 70 -9.43 -16.15 9.89
CA PRO A 70 -9.47 -15.08 8.88
C PRO A 70 -9.44 -13.71 9.54
N LYS A 71 -8.81 -12.72 8.90
CA LYS A 71 -8.76 -11.32 9.34
C LYS A 71 -8.48 -10.37 8.18
N SER A 72 -8.84 -9.10 8.32
CA SER A 72 -8.71 -8.10 7.24
C SER A 72 -7.41 -7.31 7.21
N ILE A 73 -6.56 -7.34 8.24
CA ILE A 73 -5.47 -6.34 8.45
C ILE A 73 -4.68 -5.97 7.17
N ALA A 74 -3.98 -6.94 6.56
CA ALA A 74 -3.19 -6.67 5.35
C ALA A 74 -4.07 -6.30 4.13
N ARG A 75 -5.28 -6.87 4.06
CA ARG A 75 -6.24 -6.58 2.98
C ARG A 75 -6.76 -5.15 3.09
N GLU A 76 -7.13 -4.69 4.27
CA GLU A 76 -7.61 -3.33 4.50
C GLU A 76 -6.51 -2.30 4.17
N MET A 77 -5.28 -2.57 4.59
CA MET A 77 -4.12 -1.74 4.25
C MET A 77 -3.91 -1.66 2.74
N PHE A 78 -3.92 -2.80 2.04
CA PHE A 78 -3.77 -2.83 0.59
C PHE A 78 -4.95 -2.20 -0.15
N GLU A 79 -6.19 -2.52 0.21
CA GLU A 79 -7.39 -2.00 -0.45
C GLU A 79 -7.44 -0.47 -0.38
N ASN A 80 -7.04 0.12 0.74
CA ASN A 80 -6.99 1.58 0.90
C ASN A 80 -5.62 2.21 0.56
N PHE A 81 -4.66 1.41 0.11
CA PHE A 81 -3.28 1.79 -0.18
C PHE A 81 -2.63 2.61 0.95
N ARG A 82 -2.81 2.16 2.20
CA ARG A 82 -2.35 2.90 3.39
C ARG A 82 -0.86 2.74 3.62
N SER A 83 -0.22 3.76 4.19
CA SER A 83 1.13 3.59 4.73
C SER A 83 1.09 2.87 6.08
N PHE A 84 2.24 2.38 6.54
CA PHE A 84 2.36 1.82 7.89
C PHE A 84 2.03 2.87 8.96
N ALA A 85 2.60 4.06 8.85
CA ALA A 85 2.40 5.15 9.82
C ALA A 85 0.94 5.60 9.90
N GLU A 86 0.26 5.71 8.76
CA GLU A 86 -1.18 6.02 8.71
C GLU A 86 -2.00 4.98 9.47
N TYR A 87 -1.74 3.70 9.25
CA TYR A 87 -2.47 2.62 9.91
C TYR A 87 -2.20 2.58 11.42
N ILE A 88 -0.97 2.89 11.86
CA ILE A 88 -0.62 3.03 13.27
C ILE A 88 -1.38 4.20 13.91
N LEU A 89 -1.41 5.36 13.24
CA LEU A 89 -2.10 6.55 13.72
C LEU A 89 -3.60 6.31 13.85
N GLU A 90 -4.20 5.74 12.79
CA GLU A 90 -5.64 5.55 12.67
C GLU A 90 -6.21 4.54 13.67
N TYR A 91 -5.43 3.54 14.06
CA TYR A 91 -5.82 2.53 15.05
C TYR A 91 -5.16 2.71 16.43
N GLU A 92 -4.42 3.80 16.64
CA GLU A 92 -3.70 4.09 17.89
C GLU A 92 -2.83 2.92 18.36
N LEU A 93 -1.99 2.43 17.45
CA LEU A 93 -1.16 1.23 17.63
C LEU A 93 0.29 1.54 18.01
N GLN A 94 0.61 2.73 18.52
CA GLN A 94 1.98 3.19 18.79
C GLN A 94 2.76 2.26 19.76
N ARG A 95 2.04 1.54 20.62
CA ARG A 95 2.64 0.55 21.56
C ARG A 95 2.69 -0.87 20.99
N SER A 96 2.34 -1.06 19.73
CA SER A 96 2.13 -2.37 19.11
C SER A 96 2.54 -2.38 17.64
N GLU A 97 3.37 -1.44 17.23
CA GLU A 97 3.93 -1.33 15.88
C GLU A 97 4.65 -2.62 15.48
N GLY A 98 5.50 -3.16 16.37
CA GLY A 98 6.21 -4.42 16.12
C GLY A 98 5.27 -5.63 15.92
N LEU A 99 4.08 -5.62 16.51
CA LEU A 99 3.07 -6.66 16.27
C LEU A 99 2.50 -6.56 14.85
N LEU A 100 2.22 -5.35 14.38
CA LEU A 100 1.78 -5.11 13.01
C LEU A 100 2.88 -5.47 12.01
N LEU A 101 4.11 -5.00 12.26
CA LEU A 101 5.26 -5.28 11.39
C LEU A 101 5.51 -6.78 11.24
N ARG A 102 5.53 -7.52 12.35
CA ARG A 102 5.68 -8.99 12.32
C ARG A 102 4.53 -9.68 11.58
N HIS A 103 3.30 -9.19 11.75
CA HIS A 103 2.14 -9.73 11.04
C HIS A 103 2.27 -9.51 9.52
N LEU A 104 2.58 -8.28 9.08
CA LEU A 104 2.74 -7.95 7.66
C LEU A 104 3.93 -8.69 7.03
N ASN A 105 5.05 -8.81 7.74
CA ASN A 105 6.21 -9.60 7.30
C ASN A 105 5.83 -11.08 7.09
N SER A 106 5.02 -11.64 7.98
CA SER A 106 4.52 -13.01 7.85
C SER A 106 3.60 -13.16 6.63
N VAL A 107 2.70 -12.19 6.39
CA VAL A 107 1.82 -12.19 5.21
C VAL A 107 2.64 -12.11 3.93
N PHE A 108 3.60 -11.18 3.85
CA PHE A 108 4.50 -11.03 2.70
C PHE A 108 5.29 -12.30 2.41
N LYS A 109 5.91 -12.91 3.43
CA LYS A 109 6.65 -14.18 3.29
C LYS A 109 5.78 -15.31 2.79
N VAL A 110 4.58 -15.49 3.37
CA VAL A 110 3.66 -16.54 2.92
C VAL A 110 3.24 -16.28 1.47
N LEU A 111 2.85 -15.06 1.12
CA LEU A 111 2.42 -14.71 -0.24
C LEU A 111 3.53 -14.99 -1.27
N SER A 112 4.73 -14.44 -1.02
CA SER A 112 5.89 -14.57 -1.91
C SER A 112 6.42 -15.99 -2.06
N GLN A 113 6.40 -16.79 -1.00
CA GLN A 113 7.03 -18.13 -1.00
C GLN A 113 6.06 -19.25 -1.36
N THR A 114 4.75 -19.08 -1.15
CA THR A 114 3.77 -20.17 -1.33
C THR A 114 2.95 -20.04 -2.60
N VAL A 115 2.82 -18.84 -3.18
CA VAL A 115 2.11 -18.63 -4.45
C VAL A 115 3.12 -18.70 -5.61
N PRO A 116 3.03 -19.70 -6.51
CA PRO A 116 3.94 -19.80 -7.65
C PRO A 116 3.82 -18.61 -8.60
N ASP A 117 4.94 -18.13 -9.14
CA ASP A 117 4.96 -16.94 -10.02
C ASP A 117 4.06 -17.07 -11.26
N GLY A 118 3.97 -18.27 -11.83
CA GLY A 118 3.14 -18.54 -13.01
C GLY A 118 1.63 -18.41 -12.78
N VAL A 119 1.16 -18.35 -11.52
CA VAL A 119 -0.27 -18.17 -11.19
C VAL A 119 -0.57 -16.84 -10.52
N LYS A 120 0.44 -15.99 -10.28
CA LYS A 120 0.23 -14.65 -9.73
C LYS A 120 -0.52 -13.79 -10.74
N THR A 121 -1.63 -13.20 -10.30
CA THR A 121 -2.35 -12.16 -11.06
C THR A 121 -1.65 -10.81 -10.89
N ASP A 122 -2.00 -9.81 -11.69
CA ASP A 122 -1.38 -8.48 -11.60
C ASP A 122 -1.61 -7.86 -10.21
N MET A 123 -2.81 -8.09 -9.63
CA MET A 123 -3.14 -7.65 -8.28
C MET A 123 -2.29 -8.34 -7.20
N VAL A 124 -1.92 -9.61 -7.40
CA VAL A 124 -1.04 -10.32 -6.45
C VAL A 124 0.37 -9.76 -6.52
N LEU A 125 0.89 -9.51 -7.73
CA LEU A 125 2.20 -8.86 -7.91
C LEU A 125 2.23 -7.47 -7.27
N GLU A 126 1.20 -6.65 -7.49
CA GLU A 126 1.07 -5.34 -6.84
C GLU A 126 0.99 -5.45 -5.31
N MET A 127 0.30 -6.46 -4.78
CA MET A 127 0.22 -6.67 -3.33
C MET A 127 1.58 -7.06 -2.75
N GLU A 128 2.33 -7.93 -3.43
CA GLU A 128 3.70 -8.29 -3.03
C GLU A 128 4.60 -7.06 -3.01
N LEU A 129 4.57 -6.26 -4.08
CA LEU A 129 5.38 -5.04 -4.19
C LEU A 129 4.98 -3.99 -3.16
N TYR A 130 3.68 -3.77 -2.94
CA TYR A 130 3.19 -2.86 -1.91
C TYR A 130 3.68 -3.27 -0.52
N LEU A 131 3.54 -4.56 -0.15
CA LEU A 131 4.00 -5.06 1.15
C LEU A 131 5.53 -5.00 1.27
N HIS A 132 6.26 -5.33 0.20
CA HIS A 132 7.71 -5.27 0.18
C HIS A 132 8.22 -3.83 0.40
N THR A 133 7.70 -2.87 -0.36
CA THR A 133 8.06 -1.45 -0.24
C THR A 133 7.71 -0.92 1.15
N LEU A 134 6.54 -1.25 1.67
CA LEU A 134 6.11 -0.86 3.02
C LEU A 134 7.06 -1.38 4.09
N LEU A 135 7.43 -2.67 4.03
CA LEU A 135 8.33 -3.29 5.02
C LEU A 135 9.72 -2.65 4.98
N ARG A 136 10.29 -2.42 3.79
CA ARG A 136 11.61 -1.81 3.63
C ARG A 136 11.65 -0.36 4.12
N GLN A 137 10.59 0.40 3.90
CA GLN A 137 10.46 1.77 4.43
C GLN A 137 10.46 1.78 5.96
N VAL A 138 9.69 0.88 6.58
CA VAL A 138 9.60 0.78 8.05
C VAL A 138 10.92 0.30 8.65
N ASP A 139 11.58 -0.68 8.06
CA ASP A 139 12.87 -1.14 8.55
C ASP A 139 13.92 -0.04 8.47
N SER A 140 13.94 0.72 7.37
CA SER A 140 14.83 1.88 7.22
C SER A 140 14.55 2.95 8.29
N SER A 141 13.28 3.29 8.53
CA SER A 141 12.92 4.26 9.57
C SER A 141 13.28 3.79 10.98
N LEU A 142 13.07 2.51 11.29
CA LEU A 142 13.43 1.93 12.59
C LEU A 142 14.95 1.93 12.81
N VAL A 143 15.73 1.62 11.77
CA VAL A 143 17.20 1.69 11.82
C VAL A 143 17.67 3.12 12.05
N GLU A 144 17.10 4.09 11.34
CA GLU A 144 17.43 5.50 11.54
C GLU A 144 17.06 6.02 12.93
N GLU A 145 15.88 5.65 13.44
CA GLU A 145 15.45 6.02 14.80
C GLU A 145 16.39 5.44 15.86
N TRP A 146 16.78 4.18 15.71
CA TRP A 146 17.77 3.54 16.58
C TRP A 146 19.13 4.26 16.51
N GLN A 147 19.57 4.66 15.31
CA GLN A 147 20.81 5.42 15.13
C GLN A 147 20.73 6.82 15.76
N ARG A 148 19.59 7.51 15.66
CA ARG A 148 19.34 8.80 16.34
C ARG A 148 19.30 8.68 17.86
N MET A 149 18.84 7.53 18.40
CA MET A 149 18.93 7.26 19.84
C MET A 149 20.36 7.02 20.30
N GLN A 150 21.22 6.45 19.45
CA GLN A 150 22.65 6.27 19.76
C GLN A 150 23.47 7.56 19.60
N ASP A 151 23.18 8.35 18.56
CA ASP A 151 23.83 9.62 18.27
C ASP A 151 22.79 10.70 17.92
N PRO A 152 22.54 11.66 18.83
CA PRO A 152 21.62 12.78 18.59
C PRO A 152 21.99 13.69 17.41
N ASN A 153 23.23 13.62 16.90
CA ASN A 153 23.68 14.38 15.73
C ASN A 153 23.69 13.54 14.44
N TYR A 154 23.17 12.31 14.49
CA TYR A 154 23.09 11.43 13.33
C TYR A 154 22.30 12.10 12.19
N ARG A 155 22.90 12.14 11.00
CA ARG A 155 22.25 12.54 9.74
C ARG A 155 22.17 11.33 8.82
N PRO A 156 20.98 10.98 8.31
CA PRO A 156 20.84 9.87 7.38
C PRO A 156 21.73 10.06 6.15
N VAL A 157 22.40 8.99 5.73
CA VAL A 157 23.07 8.90 4.42
C VAL A 157 22.19 8.01 3.54
N GLU A 158 21.66 8.55 2.44
CA GLU A 158 20.68 7.91 1.53
C GLU A 158 21.07 6.49 1.06
N ALA A 159 22.35 6.11 1.17
CA ALA A 159 22.86 4.80 0.78
C ALA A 159 22.48 3.64 1.74
N ALA A 160 22.02 3.91 2.97
CA ALA A 160 21.76 2.87 3.97
C ALA A 160 20.44 2.10 3.75
N ALA A 161 19.52 2.60 2.92
CA ALA A 161 18.21 1.98 2.65
C ALA A 161 18.28 0.72 1.74
N LYS A 162 19.48 0.30 1.32
CA LYS A 162 19.68 -0.87 0.46
C LYS A 162 19.94 -2.19 1.21
N GLU A 163 20.28 -2.16 2.51
CA GLU A 163 20.67 -3.38 3.25
C GLU A 163 19.51 -4.03 4.05
N GLY A 164 18.33 -3.40 4.08
CA GLY A 164 17.16 -3.89 4.82
C GLY A 164 16.34 -4.92 4.02
N MET A 165 16.45 -6.19 4.40
CA MET A 165 15.71 -7.34 3.87
C MET A 165 16.00 -7.75 2.42
N ASP A 166 17.25 -8.12 2.12
CA ASP A 166 17.54 -9.01 1.00
C ASP A 166 16.98 -10.42 1.30
N LEU A 167 15.69 -10.61 1.04
CA LEU A 167 15.05 -11.92 0.94
C LEU A 167 15.25 -12.53 -0.46
N GLN A 168 16.30 -12.12 -1.18
CA GLN A 168 16.62 -12.68 -2.49
C GLN A 168 17.29 -14.04 -2.29
N PRO A 169 16.76 -15.14 -2.88
CA PRO A 169 17.44 -16.42 -2.82
C PRO A 169 18.84 -16.30 -3.43
N PRO A 170 19.88 -16.90 -2.82
CA PRO A 170 21.24 -16.82 -3.35
C PRO A 170 21.29 -17.46 -4.75
N GLY A 171 21.55 -16.65 -5.79
CA GLY A 171 21.72 -17.13 -7.17
C GLY A 171 20.83 -16.50 -8.25
N ALA A 172 19.95 -15.55 -7.90
CA ALA A 172 19.34 -14.70 -8.92
C ALA A 172 20.38 -13.68 -9.41
N GLU A 173 20.93 -13.90 -10.61
CA GLU A 173 21.60 -12.81 -11.35
C GLU A 173 20.68 -11.58 -11.33
N GLU A 174 21.24 -10.36 -11.24
CA GLU A 174 20.50 -9.10 -11.29
C GLU A 174 19.66 -9.05 -12.57
N ALA A 175 18.44 -9.60 -12.46
CA ALA A 175 17.54 -9.75 -13.58
C ALA A 175 17.13 -8.34 -13.94
N ASP A 176 17.47 -7.92 -15.15
CA ASP A 176 17.04 -6.65 -15.72
C ASP A 176 15.52 -6.50 -15.53
N ILE A 177 15.14 -5.65 -14.57
CA ILE A 177 13.76 -5.49 -14.13
C ILE A 177 12.85 -5.03 -15.26
N THR A 178 13.42 -4.42 -16.32
CA THR A 178 12.68 -3.91 -17.47
C THR A 178 12.31 -5.00 -18.47
N ARG A 179 12.89 -6.20 -18.38
CA ARG A 179 12.56 -7.33 -19.28
C ARG A 179 11.22 -7.94 -18.96
N ASP A 180 10.91 -8.10 -17.67
CA ASP A 180 9.58 -8.53 -17.24
C ASP A 180 8.65 -7.32 -17.21
N THR A 181 8.10 -6.99 -18.38
CA THR A 181 7.17 -5.87 -18.55
C THR A 181 5.99 -5.90 -17.58
N ARG A 182 5.56 -7.08 -17.14
CA ARG A 182 4.42 -7.25 -16.24
C ARG A 182 4.79 -6.85 -14.82
N SER A 183 5.86 -7.43 -14.29
CA SER A 183 6.38 -7.09 -12.96
C SER A 183 6.87 -5.65 -12.90
N PHE A 184 7.48 -5.14 -13.98
CA PHE A 184 7.89 -3.74 -14.08
C PHE A 184 6.71 -2.78 -14.06
N THR A 185 5.62 -3.10 -14.78
CA THR A 185 4.38 -2.31 -14.75
C THR A 185 3.77 -2.27 -13.34
N ALA A 186 3.76 -3.41 -12.63
CA ALA A 186 3.29 -3.47 -11.25
C ALA A 186 4.18 -2.61 -10.33
N ALA A 187 5.50 -2.63 -10.51
CA ALA A 187 6.44 -1.81 -9.74
C ALA A 187 6.23 -0.31 -9.99
N ILE A 188 6.09 0.10 -11.26
CA ILE A 188 5.77 1.49 -11.61
C ILE A 188 4.46 1.92 -10.94
N ARG A 189 3.43 1.08 -10.99
CA ARG A 189 2.12 1.39 -10.38
C ARG A 189 2.22 1.51 -8.86
N THR A 190 3.00 0.66 -8.19
CA THR A 190 3.25 0.80 -6.74
C THR A 190 3.90 2.14 -6.42
N CYS A 191 4.89 2.60 -7.19
CA CYS A 191 5.49 3.92 -7.02
C CYS A 191 4.47 5.05 -7.25
N ILE A 192 3.69 4.98 -8.33
CA ILE A 192 2.65 5.98 -8.65
C ILE A 192 1.61 6.08 -7.53
N PHE A 193 1.09 4.96 -7.03
CA PHE A 193 0.09 5.00 -5.95
C PHE A 193 0.69 5.42 -4.61
N GLY A 194 1.97 5.15 -4.36
CA GLY A 194 2.70 5.71 -3.22
C GLY A 194 2.74 7.23 -3.26
N PHE A 195 3.12 7.78 -4.42
CA PHE A 195 3.07 9.22 -4.68
C PHE A 195 1.65 9.79 -4.52
N LEU A 196 0.66 9.18 -5.19
CA LEU A 196 -0.72 9.67 -5.16
C LEU A 196 -1.33 9.60 -3.75
N ARG A 197 -0.96 8.61 -2.95
CA ARG A 197 -1.35 8.51 -1.54
C ARG A 197 -0.81 9.72 -0.77
N ALA A 198 0.50 9.94 -0.78
CA ALA A 198 1.13 11.05 -0.09
C ALA A 198 0.61 12.42 -0.57
N TRP A 199 0.38 12.57 -1.87
CA TRP A 199 -0.24 13.76 -2.44
C TRP A 199 -1.66 13.96 -1.91
N SER A 200 -2.50 12.92 -1.93
CA SER A 200 -3.90 13.02 -1.49
C SER A 200 -4.07 13.35 -0.01
N THR A 201 -3.14 12.90 0.84
CA THR A 201 -3.14 13.17 2.29
C THR A 201 -2.48 14.51 2.64
N GLY A 202 -1.86 15.18 1.66
CA GLY A 202 -1.19 16.47 1.85
C GLY A 202 0.24 16.36 2.39
N GLU A 203 0.83 15.16 2.40
CA GLU A 203 2.22 14.91 2.78
C GLU A 203 3.17 15.24 1.60
N THR A 204 3.32 16.53 1.30
CA THR A 204 4.07 16.99 0.11
C THR A 204 5.52 16.53 0.09
N GLU A 205 6.18 16.46 1.25
CA GLU A 205 7.56 15.96 1.36
C GLU A 205 7.65 14.47 1.01
N ALA A 206 6.73 13.66 1.52
CA ALA A 206 6.66 12.23 1.21
C ALA A 206 6.31 12.01 -0.27
N ALA A 207 5.46 12.86 -0.85
CA ALA A 207 5.12 12.82 -2.27
C ALA A 207 6.35 13.12 -3.15
N VAL A 208 7.14 14.16 -2.82
CA VAL A 208 8.38 14.46 -3.54
C VAL A 208 9.39 13.32 -3.39
N ALA A 209 9.58 12.80 -2.17
CA ALA A 209 10.47 11.68 -1.90
C ALA A 209 10.09 10.41 -2.69
N ALA A 210 8.79 10.16 -2.90
CA ALA A 210 8.30 9.03 -3.70
C ALA A 210 8.64 9.16 -5.20
N LEU A 211 8.95 10.37 -5.69
CA LEU A 211 9.38 10.63 -7.07
C LEU A 211 10.91 10.73 -7.21
N ASP A 212 11.65 10.78 -6.11
CA ASP A 212 13.05 11.21 -6.09
C ASP A 212 14.06 10.12 -6.49
N SER A 213 13.59 9.00 -7.08
CA SER A 213 14.49 7.97 -7.60
C SER A 213 15.37 8.44 -8.78
N SER A 214 15.10 9.62 -9.36
CA SER A 214 16.00 10.28 -10.31
C SER A 214 15.83 11.80 -10.36
N ASN A 215 16.36 12.46 -9.34
CA ASN A 215 16.83 13.84 -9.48
C ASN A 215 18.09 13.96 -10.39
N LYS A 216 18.42 12.93 -11.19
CA LYS A 216 19.56 12.86 -12.12
C LYS A 216 19.15 13.13 -13.58
N GLY A 217 18.24 14.08 -13.84
CA GLY A 217 17.96 14.50 -15.21
C GLY A 217 17.57 15.97 -15.33
N ASP A 218 17.68 16.52 -16.54
CA ASP A 218 17.66 17.96 -16.87
C ASP A 218 16.29 18.67 -16.74
N GLY A 219 15.36 18.19 -15.91
CA GLY A 219 14.04 18.80 -15.70
C GLY A 219 13.91 19.50 -14.35
N GLU A 220 13.16 20.61 -14.26
CA GLU A 220 12.85 21.25 -12.98
C GLU A 220 11.96 20.31 -12.14
N PRO A 221 12.36 19.95 -10.91
CA PRO A 221 11.57 19.08 -10.05
C PRO A 221 10.27 19.79 -9.60
N TRP A 222 9.21 19.02 -9.40
CA TRP A 222 7.96 19.53 -8.83
C TRP A 222 8.22 20.06 -7.42
N LYS A 223 7.84 21.31 -7.17
CA LYS A 223 7.99 21.93 -5.86
C LYS A 223 6.84 21.51 -4.94
N PRO A 224 7.08 21.35 -3.62
CA PRO A 224 6.03 21.04 -2.65
C PRO A 224 4.82 22.00 -2.75
N GLU A 225 5.06 23.29 -3.01
CA GLU A 225 4.03 24.29 -3.16
C GLU A 225 3.12 24.00 -4.36
N GLN A 226 3.67 23.55 -5.49
CA GLN A 226 2.90 23.20 -6.69
C GLN A 226 2.02 21.96 -6.46
N LEU A 227 2.54 20.97 -5.73
CA LEU A 227 1.77 19.79 -5.34
C LEU A 227 0.60 20.16 -4.41
N LYS A 228 0.83 21.11 -3.51
CA LYS A 228 -0.22 21.63 -2.63
C LYS A 228 -1.29 22.39 -3.41
N GLU A 229 -0.89 23.30 -4.29
CA GLU A 229 -1.83 24.07 -5.12
C GLU A 229 -2.69 23.15 -6.01
N THR A 230 -2.10 22.12 -6.60
CA THR A 230 -2.83 21.13 -7.40
C THR A 230 -3.78 20.28 -6.55
N LEU A 231 -3.41 19.92 -5.32
CA LEU A 231 -4.30 19.22 -4.39
C LEU A 231 -5.52 20.07 -4.01
N GLU A 232 -5.30 21.35 -3.68
CA GLU A 232 -6.39 22.26 -3.34
C GLU A 232 -7.33 22.46 -4.53
N ALA A 233 -6.80 22.61 -5.74
CA ALA A 233 -7.60 22.68 -6.96
C ALA A 233 -8.44 21.41 -7.17
N TYR A 234 -7.84 20.22 -6.97
CA TYR A 234 -8.56 18.95 -7.08
C TYR A 234 -9.70 18.84 -6.05
N LYS A 235 -9.44 19.20 -4.78
CA LYS A 235 -10.42 19.09 -3.69
C LYS A 235 -11.63 20.00 -3.86
N VAL A 236 -11.47 21.15 -4.51
CA VAL A 236 -12.58 22.07 -4.81
C VAL A 236 -13.64 21.40 -5.70
N GLU A 237 -13.23 20.54 -6.63
CA GLU A 237 -14.13 19.94 -7.62
C GLU A 237 -14.49 18.48 -7.29
N HIS A 238 -13.61 17.73 -6.64
CA HIS A 238 -13.70 16.26 -6.53
C HIS A 238 -13.70 15.70 -5.09
N GLU A 239 -13.69 16.55 -4.06
CA GLU A 239 -13.67 16.19 -2.63
C GLU A 239 -12.41 15.44 -2.15
N TYR A 240 -12.17 14.20 -2.61
CA TYR A 240 -10.99 13.40 -2.27
C TYR A 240 -10.61 12.40 -3.37
N LEU A 241 -9.36 11.96 -3.37
CA LEU A 241 -8.88 10.93 -4.30
C LEU A 241 -9.22 9.54 -3.76
N ARG A 242 -9.82 8.69 -4.61
CA ARG A 242 -10.01 7.27 -4.28
C ARG A 242 -8.76 6.47 -4.61
N LEU A 243 -8.43 5.53 -3.73
CA LEU A 243 -7.33 4.58 -3.88
C LEU A 243 -7.77 3.13 -3.63
N ASP A 244 -9.08 2.91 -3.65
CA ASP A 244 -9.71 1.60 -3.53
C ASP A 244 -9.38 0.70 -4.74
N PRO A 245 -9.72 -0.61 -4.72
CA PRO A 245 -9.42 -1.52 -5.82
C PRO A 245 -9.99 -1.10 -7.18
N GLU A 246 -11.08 -0.33 -7.19
CA GLU A 246 -11.68 0.20 -8.41
C GLU A 246 -10.83 1.35 -8.96
N ALA A 247 -10.46 2.32 -8.12
CA ALA A 247 -9.58 3.42 -8.49
C ALA A 247 -8.19 2.94 -8.97
N ARG A 248 -7.69 1.87 -8.35
CA ARG A 248 -6.42 1.24 -8.73
C ARG A 248 -6.57 0.21 -9.84
N ASN A 249 -7.71 0.08 -10.50
CA ASN A 249 -7.85 -0.90 -11.58
C ASN A 249 -6.91 -0.56 -12.77
N LEU A 250 -6.33 -1.59 -13.40
CA LEU A 250 -5.45 -1.43 -14.57
C LEU A 250 -6.09 -0.66 -15.73
N ARG A 251 -7.43 -0.66 -15.84
CA ARG A 251 -8.14 0.12 -16.88
C ARG A 251 -7.94 1.62 -16.78
N HIS A 252 -7.52 2.13 -15.62
CA HIS A 252 -7.21 3.54 -15.39
C HIS A 252 -5.73 3.87 -15.62
N THR A 253 -4.91 2.88 -16.01
CA THR A 253 -3.50 3.08 -16.34
C THR A 253 -3.24 2.81 -17.81
N TYR A 254 -2.64 3.80 -18.48
CA TYR A 254 -2.23 3.69 -19.87
C TYR A 254 -0.72 3.76 -19.96
N VAL A 255 -0.11 2.72 -20.54
CA VAL A 255 1.34 2.64 -20.73
C VAL A 255 1.63 2.77 -22.22
N ARG A 256 2.50 3.74 -22.57
CA ARG A 256 3.07 3.90 -23.91
C ARG A 256 4.57 3.67 -23.82
N SER A 257 5.03 2.54 -24.34
CA SER A 257 6.45 2.19 -24.35
C SER A 257 7.17 2.77 -25.58
N SER A 258 8.32 3.41 -25.37
CA SER A 258 9.33 3.69 -26.42
C SER A 258 10.61 2.88 -26.16
N GLU A 259 11.59 2.98 -27.06
CA GLU A 259 12.88 2.25 -26.92
C GLU A 259 13.70 2.68 -25.69
N ALA A 260 13.58 3.93 -25.26
CA ALA A 260 14.37 4.49 -24.16
C ALA A 260 13.55 4.84 -22.92
N THR A 261 12.30 5.29 -23.10
CA THR A 261 11.43 5.76 -22.03
C THR A 261 10.02 5.22 -22.15
N TRP A 262 9.35 5.00 -21.03
CA TRP A 262 7.90 4.72 -21.01
C TRP A 262 7.14 5.93 -20.51
N CYS A 263 6.02 6.25 -21.14
CA CYS A 263 5.05 7.22 -20.64
C CYS A 263 3.89 6.47 -20.00
N VAL A 264 3.62 6.75 -18.72
CA VAL A 264 2.53 6.13 -17.95
C VAL A 264 1.56 7.20 -17.54
N GLN A 265 0.31 7.06 -17.95
CA GLN A 265 -0.79 7.95 -17.58
C GLN A 265 -1.72 7.22 -16.63
N GLN A 266 -1.92 7.78 -15.44
CA GLN A 266 -2.84 7.30 -14.43
C GLN A 266 -4.03 8.25 -14.32
N MET A 267 -5.23 7.79 -14.66
CA MET A 267 -6.46 8.54 -14.38
C MET A 267 -6.72 8.57 -12.87
N LEU A 268 -7.09 9.73 -12.35
CA LEU A 268 -7.50 9.90 -10.96
C LEU A 268 -8.98 9.63 -10.84
N VAL A 269 -9.35 8.75 -9.90
CA VAL A 269 -10.74 8.37 -9.68
C VAL A 269 -11.30 9.10 -8.47
N ASP A 270 -12.37 9.85 -8.69
CA ASP A 270 -13.09 10.61 -7.68
C ASP A 270 -14.39 9.88 -7.24
N PRO A 271 -15.03 10.31 -6.14
CA PRO A 271 -16.26 9.71 -5.62
C PRO A 271 -17.40 9.72 -6.63
N GLU A 272 -17.49 10.78 -7.44
CA GLU A 272 -18.57 10.98 -8.42
C GLU A 272 -18.24 10.41 -9.80
N MET A 273 -17.06 9.81 -9.96
CA MET A 273 -16.61 9.12 -11.17
C MET A 273 -16.52 10.03 -12.40
N TYR A 274 -16.25 11.33 -12.21
CA TYR A 274 -15.96 12.24 -13.32
C TYR A 274 -14.68 11.82 -14.06
N ASN A 275 -13.66 11.39 -13.30
CA ASN A 275 -12.39 10.82 -13.80
C ASN A 275 -11.70 11.67 -14.87
N ASP A 276 -11.78 12.99 -14.73
CA ASP A 276 -11.30 13.99 -15.69
C ASP A 276 -9.90 14.53 -15.34
N TRP A 277 -9.28 14.03 -14.27
CA TRP A 277 -7.90 14.34 -13.90
C TRP A 277 -6.93 13.20 -14.26
N VAL A 278 -5.71 13.57 -14.61
CA VAL A 278 -4.64 12.63 -14.97
C VAL A 278 -3.31 13.00 -14.30
N ALA A 279 -2.60 11.97 -13.87
CA ALA A 279 -1.19 12.03 -13.50
C ALA A 279 -0.36 11.35 -14.59
N GLU A 280 0.52 12.10 -15.25
CA GLU A 280 1.40 11.59 -16.30
C GLU A 280 2.83 11.49 -15.79
N PHE A 281 3.43 10.32 -15.99
CA PHE A 281 4.76 9.98 -15.56
C PHE A 281 5.61 9.53 -16.74
N GLU A 282 6.89 9.87 -16.68
CA GLU A 282 7.91 9.31 -17.57
C GLU A 282 8.81 8.38 -16.77
N VAL A 283 9.09 7.20 -17.33
CA VAL A 283 9.95 6.17 -16.74
C VAL A 283 11.22 6.06 -17.58
N ASP A 284 12.37 6.22 -16.94
CA ASP A 284 13.68 6.05 -17.57
C ASP A 284 14.13 4.59 -17.45
N LEU A 285 14.18 3.87 -18.58
CA LEU A 285 14.53 2.46 -18.57
C LEU A 285 16.00 2.20 -18.26
N ALA A 286 16.91 3.09 -18.66
CA ALA A 286 18.33 2.92 -18.41
C ALA A 286 18.64 3.13 -16.92
N ALA A 287 18.11 4.21 -16.35
CA ALA A 287 18.24 4.49 -14.93
C ALA A 287 17.56 3.40 -14.07
N SER A 288 16.38 2.90 -14.50
CA SER A 288 15.69 1.81 -13.79
C SER A 288 16.49 0.50 -13.77
N ARG A 289 17.24 0.21 -14.84
CA ARG A 289 18.15 -0.95 -14.89
C ARG A 289 19.32 -0.82 -13.93
N GLU A 290 19.88 0.38 -13.83
CA GLU A 290 21.03 0.66 -12.96
C GLU A 290 20.65 0.70 -11.48
N SER A 291 19.47 1.24 -11.15
CA SER A 291 19.00 1.34 -9.76
C SER A 291 18.41 0.02 -9.24
N GLY A 292 17.89 -0.83 -10.13
CA GLY A 292 17.10 -2.01 -9.76
C GLY A 292 15.65 -1.67 -9.35
N GLU A 293 15.21 -0.43 -9.53
CA GLU A 293 13.89 0.07 -9.14
C GLU A 293 13.31 1.02 -10.21
N PRO A 294 11.99 1.16 -10.36
CA PRO A 294 11.40 2.11 -11.30
C PRO A 294 11.85 3.55 -11.02
N VAL A 295 12.53 4.11 -12.01
CA VAL A 295 12.91 5.51 -12.03
C VAL A 295 11.83 6.32 -12.74
N ILE A 296 11.01 7.04 -11.97
CA ILE A 296 9.82 7.74 -12.47
C ILE A 296 9.94 9.26 -12.28
N ARG A 297 9.39 10.02 -13.22
CA ARG A 297 9.31 11.48 -13.16
C ARG A 297 7.89 11.93 -13.45
N LEU A 298 7.32 12.73 -12.55
CA LEU A 298 6.03 13.37 -12.78
C LEU A 298 6.15 14.46 -13.85
N ARG A 299 5.38 14.35 -14.94
CA ARG A 299 5.31 15.30 -16.04
C ARG A 299 4.12 16.23 -15.94
N LYS A 300 2.95 15.68 -15.63
CA LYS A 300 1.70 16.45 -15.50
C LYS A 300 0.87 15.88 -14.35
N LEU A 301 0.25 16.76 -13.58
CA LEU A 301 -0.80 16.43 -12.64
C LEU A 301 -1.88 17.51 -12.77
N GLY A 302 -3.06 17.16 -13.27
CA GLY A 302 -4.12 18.14 -13.51
C GLY A 302 -5.26 17.60 -14.35
N SER A 303 -6.25 18.46 -14.59
CA SER A 303 -7.37 18.17 -15.48
C SER A 303 -6.91 17.83 -16.91
N LEU A 304 -7.67 16.97 -17.56
CA LEU A 304 -7.55 16.61 -18.97
C LEU A 304 -8.05 17.72 -19.90
N VAL A 305 -8.89 18.63 -19.39
CA VAL A 305 -9.52 19.72 -20.13
C VAL A 305 -8.59 20.93 -20.26
#